data_AF-A0A1S6QJI2-F1
#
_entry.id   AF-A0A1S6QJI2-F1
#
_cell.length_a   1.000
_cell.length_b   1.000
_cell.length_c   1.000
_cell.angle_alpha   90.00
_cell.angle_beta   90.00
_cell.angle_gamma   90.00
#
_symmetry.space_group_name_H-M   'P 1'
#
loop_
_entity.id
_entity.type
_entity.pdbx_description
1 polymer ?
#
loop_
_entity_poly.entity_id
_entity_poly.type
_entity_poly.pdbx_seq_one_letter_code
_entity_poly.pdbx_strand_id
1 'polypeptide(L)'
;MATKDHSMKPGSIAAYKQYTLEGLPSTDSYMRVAQKTFIAGEFAYAVQVFKGASIAKVSKGRISGSVIDFSEFQPMTLNGFGHTQTLELYNWQGKDYFWIGTKGIQTQNNEANHYNKDYWATQLGRFEFQEGQTLEVTDIDRLTYLTRINTTGASEGAIGRVEAALSSDNKYLLIMTVNKNCKQARMTIYDNAALNTALDSSSTVSMADMTGNIKKTWLVSGNIYSILLNGSIQGIDLSNKFKASDNWYVYISGGNAGETPSITKTTFGNTAGLSKGKYADN
;
A
#
# COMPACT_ATOMS: atom_id res chain seq x y z
N MET A 1 -16.09 -2.35 -0.87
CA MET A 1 -14.98 -1.38 -0.97
C MET A 1 -15.17 -0.36 0.14
N ALA A 2 -14.21 -0.20 1.06
CA ALA A 2 -14.32 0.80 2.12
C ALA A 2 -13.83 2.16 1.58
N THR A 3 -14.66 3.19 1.68
CA THR A 3 -14.29 4.57 1.36
C THR A 3 -13.44 5.16 2.49
N LYS A 4 -12.44 5.96 2.14
CA LYS A 4 -11.53 6.65 3.07
C LYS A 4 -12.23 7.87 3.69
N ASP A 5 -13.28 7.62 4.47
CA ASP A 5 -13.97 8.63 5.28
C ASP A 5 -13.83 8.28 6.77
N HIS A 6 -12.88 8.92 7.44
CA HIS A 6 -12.66 8.74 8.88
C HIS A 6 -13.50 9.71 9.75
N SER A 7 -14.41 10.48 9.15
CA SER A 7 -15.31 11.38 9.89
C SER A 7 -16.48 10.65 10.55
N MET A 8 -16.76 9.41 10.13
CA MET A 8 -17.83 8.60 10.70
C MET A 8 -17.51 8.16 12.13
N LYS A 9 -18.37 8.56 13.07
CA LYS A 9 -18.34 8.12 14.46
C LYS A 9 -18.40 6.58 14.52
N PRO A 10 -17.73 5.93 15.48
CA PRO A 10 -17.83 4.48 15.66
C PRO A 10 -19.26 4.10 16.09
N GLY A 11 -20.09 3.77 15.10
CA GLY A 11 -21.33 3.00 15.22
C GLY A 11 -21.20 1.71 14.40
N SER A 12 -22.14 0.78 14.56
CA SER A 12 -22.24 -0.46 13.77
C SER A 12 -22.66 -0.14 12.34
N ILE A 13 -21.77 0.47 11.56
CA ILE A 13 -21.97 0.62 10.13
C ILE A 13 -21.48 -0.69 9.51
N ALA A 14 -22.42 -1.47 8.96
CA ALA A 14 -22.07 -2.66 8.19
C ALA A 14 -21.28 -2.23 6.95
N ALA A 15 -20.25 -3.00 6.59
CA ALA A 15 -19.63 -2.83 5.28
C ALA A 15 -20.65 -3.17 4.20
N TYR A 16 -20.71 -2.38 3.13
CA TYR A 16 -21.58 -2.68 2.00
C TYR A 16 -20.84 -2.41 0.69
N LYS A 17 -21.31 -3.05 -0.39
CA LYS A 17 -20.78 -2.83 -1.73
C LYS A 17 -21.24 -1.47 -2.25
N GLN A 18 -20.33 -0.51 -2.32
CA GLN A 18 -20.58 0.80 -2.90
C GLN A 18 -20.42 0.81 -4.43
N TYR A 19 -19.38 0.15 -4.94
CA TYR A 19 -19.00 0.20 -6.35
C TYR A 19 -18.73 -1.19 -6.93
N THR A 20 -19.05 -1.36 -8.21
CA THR A 20 -18.60 -2.46 -9.07
C THR A 20 -17.49 -1.93 -9.99
N LEU A 21 -16.40 -2.69 -10.13
CA LEU A 21 -15.30 -2.35 -11.04
C LEU A 21 -15.49 -3.06 -12.37
N GLU A 22 -15.46 -2.31 -13.47
CA GLU A 22 -15.62 -2.82 -14.83
C GLU A 22 -14.48 -2.30 -15.73
N GLY A 23 -14.25 -2.95 -16.88
CA GLY A 23 -13.26 -2.50 -17.85
C GLY A 23 -11.79 -2.62 -17.43
N LEU A 24 -11.48 -3.25 -16.30
CA LEU A 24 -10.10 -3.48 -15.88
C LEU A 24 -9.36 -4.40 -16.87
N PRO A 25 -8.07 -4.13 -17.18
CA PRO A 25 -7.27 -4.99 -18.04
C PRO A 25 -7.31 -6.46 -17.62
N SER A 26 -7.66 -7.31 -18.57
CA SER A 26 -7.60 -8.77 -18.45
C SER A 26 -6.62 -9.34 -19.49
N THR A 27 -6.13 -10.55 -19.24
CA THR A 27 -5.45 -11.36 -20.26
C THR A 27 -6.32 -12.56 -20.54
N ASP A 28 -6.32 -13.05 -21.79
CA ASP A 28 -7.20 -14.13 -22.30
C ASP A 28 -7.22 -15.42 -21.47
N SER A 29 -6.30 -15.59 -20.51
CA SER A 29 -6.19 -16.78 -19.67
C SER A 29 -6.55 -16.57 -18.19
N TYR A 30 -6.61 -15.34 -17.67
CA TYR A 30 -6.87 -15.05 -16.25
C TYR A 30 -7.36 -13.61 -16.04
N MET A 31 -8.50 -13.45 -15.35
CA MET A 31 -8.88 -12.16 -14.76
C MET A 31 -7.89 -11.80 -13.65
N ARG A 32 -7.19 -10.67 -13.78
CA ARG A 32 -6.31 -10.17 -12.73
C ARG A 32 -7.12 -9.34 -11.75
N VAL A 33 -7.09 -9.72 -10.48
CA VAL A 33 -7.80 -8.98 -9.43
C VAL A 33 -7.08 -7.66 -9.15
N ALA A 34 -7.86 -6.61 -8.89
CA ALA A 34 -7.33 -5.37 -8.35
C ALA A 34 -6.68 -5.64 -7.00
N GLN A 35 -5.45 -5.17 -6.82
CA GLN A 35 -4.70 -5.29 -5.57
C GLN A 35 -5.02 -4.16 -4.60
N LYS A 36 -5.30 -2.96 -5.13
CA LYS A 36 -5.76 -1.78 -4.37
C LYS A 36 -6.53 -0.85 -5.31
N THR A 37 -7.54 -0.17 -4.76
CA THR A 37 -8.28 0.90 -5.43
C THR A 37 -8.22 2.17 -4.59
N PHE A 38 -8.14 3.32 -5.24
CA PHE A 38 -8.22 4.64 -4.63
C PHE A 38 -9.32 5.46 -5.31
N ILE A 39 -10.13 6.18 -4.53
CA ILE A 39 -11.21 7.06 -5.04
C ILE A 39 -10.72 8.52 -4.98
N ALA A 40 -10.80 9.23 -6.11
CA ALA A 40 -10.31 10.59 -6.28
C ALA A 40 -11.37 11.45 -7.02
N GLY A 41 -12.33 11.98 -6.26
CA GLY A 41 -13.42 12.78 -6.83
C GLY A 41 -14.32 11.95 -7.74
N GLU A 42 -14.41 12.35 -9.01
CA GLU A 42 -15.18 11.64 -10.06
C GLU A 42 -14.42 10.46 -10.68
N PHE A 43 -13.16 10.25 -10.30
CA PHE A 43 -12.32 9.18 -10.81
C PHE A 43 -11.94 8.20 -9.72
N ALA A 44 -11.50 7.03 -10.14
CA ALA A 44 -10.81 6.07 -9.30
C ALA A 44 -9.57 5.54 -10.01
N TYR A 45 -8.63 5.03 -9.22
CA TYR A 45 -7.43 4.38 -9.72
C TYR A 45 -7.35 2.98 -9.13
N ALA A 46 -6.93 2.01 -9.92
CA ALA A 46 -6.73 0.65 -9.47
C ALA A 46 -5.37 0.13 -9.94
N VAL A 47 -4.66 -0.55 -9.05
CA VAL A 47 -3.42 -1.26 -9.40
C VAL A 47 -3.70 -2.76 -9.52
N GLN A 48 -3.23 -3.36 -10.60
CA GLN A 48 -3.26 -4.80 -10.87
C GLN A 48 -1.83 -5.29 -11.13
N VAL A 49 -1.56 -6.55 -10.82
CA VAL A 49 -0.24 -7.18 -11.04
C VAL A 49 -0.33 -8.28 -12.10
N PHE A 50 0.68 -8.34 -12.96
CA PHE A 50 0.76 -9.21 -14.13
C PHE A 50 2.11 -9.94 -14.18
N LYS A 51 2.18 -11.02 -14.96
CA LYS A 51 3.41 -11.80 -15.25
C LYS A 51 4.22 -12.13 -13.97
N GLY A 52 3.59 -12.77 -12.99
CA GLY A 52 4.27 -13.12 -11.72
C GLY A 52 4.74 -11.90 -10.93
N ALA A 53 3.96 -10.81 -10.97
CA ALA A 53 4.26 -9.53 -10.33
C ALA A 53 5.52 -8.80 -10.86
N SER A 54 6.02 -9.16 -12.04
CA SER A 54 7.08 -8.40 -12.73
C SER A 54 6.55 -7.09 -13.34
N ILE A 55 5.25 -7.02 -13.63
CA ILE A 55 4.57 -5.85 -14.19
C ILE A 55 3.39 -5.48 -13.28
N ALA A 56 3.27 -4.20 -12.93
CA ALA A 56 2.04 -3.64 -12.41
C ALA A 56 1.38 -2.77 -13.49
N LYS A 57 0.05 -2.69 -13.47
CA LYS A 57 -0.70 -1.70 -14.26
C LYS A 57 -1.52 -0.85 -13.33
N VAL A 58 -1.46 0.46 -13.51
CA VAL A 58 -2.33 1.42 -12.84
C VAL A 58 -3.35 1.88 -13.87
N SER A 59 -4.62 1.66 -13.58
CA SER A 59 -5.73 2.04 -14.46
C SER A 59 -6.50 3.18 -13.82
N LYS A 60 -6.89 4.17 -14.62
CA LYS A 60 -7.82 5.24 -14.22
C LYS A 60 -9.22 4.85 -14.72
N GLY A 61 -10.24 5.07 -13.90
CA GLY A 61 -11.63 4.82 -14.26
C GLY A 61 -12.54 5.96 -13.83
N ARG A 62 -13.63 6.15 -14.55
CA ARG A 62 -14.64 7.17 -14.25
C ARG A 62 -15.76 6.57 -13.42
N ILE A 63 -16.19 7.30 -12.40
CA ILE A 63 -17.30 6.91 -11.54
C ILE A 63 -18.60 7.36 -12.18
N SER A 64 -19.52 6.42 -12.38
CA SER A 64 -20.87 6.66 -12.87
C SER A 64 -21.86 5.86 -12.02
N GLY A 65 -22.58 6.54 -11.12
CA GLY A 65 -23.45 5.89 -10.14
C GLY A 65 -22.66 4.92 -9.25
N SER A 66 -23.05 3.65 -9.25
CA SER A 66 -22.39 2.56 -8.50
C SER A 66 -21.37 1.77 -9.34
N VAL A 67 -20.99 2.26 -10.51
CA VAL A 67 -20.01 1.61 -11.40
C VAL A 67 -18.78 2.50 -11.54
N ILE A 68 -17.62 1.87 -11.57
CA ILE A 68 -16.35 2.49 -11.94
C ILE A 68 -15.87 1.80 -13.21
N ASP A 69 -15.89 2.54 -14.32
CA ASP A 69 -15.50 2.04 -15.62
C ASP A 69 -14.04 2.40 -15.93
N PHE A 70 -13.18 1.39 -16.02
CA PHE A 70 -11.76 1.53 -16.36
C PHE A 70 -11.47 1.37 -17.85
N SER A 71 -12.49 1.19 -18.71
CA SER A 71 -12.30 1.03 -20.15
C SER A 71 -12.09 2.36 -20.91
N GLU A 72 -12.45 3.48 -20.28
CA GLU A 72 -12.33 4.82 -20.89
C GLU A 72 -10.88 5.25 -21.13
N PHE A 73 -9.94 4.81 -20.27
CA PHE A 73 -8.55 5.25 -20.29
C PHE A 73 -7.57 4.10 -20.48
N GLN A 74 -6.43 4.35 -21.12
CA GLN A 74 -5.36 3.36 -21.23
C GLN A 74 -4.57 3.21 -19.92
N PRO A 75 -4.32 1.97 -19.46
CA PRO A 75 -3.55 1.75 -18.25
C PRO A 75 -2.09 2.16 -18.41
N MET A 76 -1.53 2.76 -17.36
CA MET A 76 -0.10 2.97 -17.22
C MET A 76 0.59 1.66 -16.81
N THR A 77 1.74 1.34 -17.41
CA THR A 77 2.50 0.11 -17.15
C THR A 77 3.74 0.41 -16.32
N LEU A 78 3.98 -0.38 -15.27
CA LEU A 78 5.06 -0.20 -14.32
C LEU A 78 5.90 -1.48 -14.23
N ASN A 79 7.14 -1.42 -14.71
CA ASN A 79 8.04 -2.58 -14.82
C ASN A 79 9.00 -2.67 -13.63
N GLY A 80 9.09 -3.84 -13.01
CA GLY A 80 9.98 -4.10 -11.87
C GLY A 80 9.44 -3.66 -10.51
N PHE A 81 8.14 -3.36 -10.39
CA PHE A 81 7.54 -2.83 -9.17
C PHE A 81 7.22 -3.91 -8.13
N GLY A 82 7.02 -5.16 -8.55
CA GLY A 82 6.67 -6.25 -7.64
C GLY A 82 5.18 -6.29 -7.29
N HIS A 83 4.82 -7.26 -6.46
CA HIS A 83 3.48 -7.36 -5.90
C HIS A 83 3.31 -6.25 -4.86
N THR A 84 2.33 -5.37 -5.06
CA THR A 84 2.04 -4.25 -4.16
C THR A 84 0.54 -4.08 -3.98
N GLN A 85 0.15 -3.76 -2.75
CA GLN A 85 -1.22 -3.38 -2.38
C GLN A 85 -1.26 -1.92 -1.91
N THR A 86 -0.27 -1.14 -2.33
CA THR A 86 -0.10 0.27 -2.01
C THR A 86 -0.38 1.11 -3.25
N LEU A 87 -1.34 2.03 -3.13
CA LEU A 87 -1.66 3.03 -4.14
C LEU A 87 -2.31 4.22 -3.41
N GLU A 88 -1.50 5.21 -3.06
CA GLU A 88 -1.96 6.35 -2.25
C GLU A 88 -1.71 7.66 -3.01
N LEU A 89 -2.78 8.32 -3.44
CA LEU A 89 -2.74 9.60 -4.17
C LEU A 89 -2.58 10.77 -3.20
N TYR A 90 -1.73 11.73 -3.57
CA TYR A 90 -1.55 12.98 -2.86
C TYR A 90 -1.05 14.09 -3.78
N ASN A 91 -1.26 15.34 -3.37
CA ASN A 91 -0.69 16.48 -4.06
C ASN A 91 0.60 16.93 -3.36
N TRP A 92 1.64 17.20 -4.16
CA TRP A 92 2.90 17.80 -3.70
C TRP A 92 3.33 18.87 -4.70
N GLN A 93 3.49 20.10 -4.21
CA GLN A 93 3.90 21.27 -5.00
C GLN A 93 3.07 21.46 -6.29
N GLY A 94 1.75 21.25 -6.22
CA GLY A 94 0.84 21.46 -7.35
C GLY A 94 0.76 20.29 -8.34
N LYS A 95 1.42 19.17 -8.05
CA LYS A 95 1.38 17.95 -8.86
C LYS A 95 0.82 16.78 -8.06
N ASP A 96 0.08 15.92 -8.74
CA ASP A 96 -0.48 14.71 -8.16
C ASP A 96 0.48 13.54 -8.31
N TYR A 97 0.84 12.95 -7.17
CA TYR A 97 1.71 11.79 -7.08
C TYR A 97 1.00 10.61 -6.42
N PHE A 98 1.44 9.42 -6.77
CA PHE A 98 1.07 8.18 -6.10
C PHE A 98 2.26 7.62 -5.35
N TRP A 99 2.07 7.25 -4.07
CA TRP A 99 2.94 6.26 -3.43
C TRP A 99 2.58 4.85 -3.89
N ILE A 100 3.59 4.05 -4.21
CA ILE A 100 3.44 2.67 -4.65
C ILE A 100 4.62 1.80 -4.19
N GLY A 101 4.39 0.51 -3.97
CA GLY A 101 5.46 -0.45 -3.76
C GLY A 101 6.30 -0.64 -5.02
N THR A 102 7.62 -0.73 -4.86
CA THR A 102 8.59 -0.84 -5.95
C THR A 102 9.63 -1.91 -5.67
N LYS A 103 10.46 -2.20 -6.68
CA LYS A 103 11.58 -3.15 -6.62
C LYS A 103 11.15 -4.51 -6.08
N GLY A 104 10.29 -5.19 -6.82
CA GLY A 104 9.90 -6.56 -6.50
C GLY A 104 11.14 -7.45 -6.40
N ILE A 105 11.13 -8.45 -5.51
CA ILE A 105 12.31 -9.28 -5.24
C ILE A 105 12.83 -10.01 -6.49
N GLN A 106 12.05 -10.14 -7.58
CA GLN A 106 12.52 -10.63 -8.88
C GLN A 106 13.63 -9.77 -9.49
N THR A 107 13.65 -8.47 -9.21
CA THR A 107 14.70 -7.56 -9.67
C THR A 107 16.05 -7.83 -8.98
N GLN A 108 16.08 -8.71 -7.98
CA GLN A 108 17.28 -9.10 -7.24
C GLN A 108 17.79 -10.51 -7.63
N ASN A 109 16.96 -11.30 -8.31
CA ASN A 109 17.27 -12.69 -8.66
C ASN A 109 17.29 -12.84 -10.18
N ASN A 110 18.45 -13.11 -10.77
CA ASN A 110 18.61 -13.55 -12.17
C ASN A 110 18.00 -14.96 -12.41
N GLU A 111 16.94 -15.34 -11.68
CA GLU A 111 16.31 -16.65 -11.76
C GLU A 111 15.27 -16.67 -12.89
N ALA A 112 15.59 -17.34 -13.99
CA ALA A 112 14.75 -17.45 -15.20
C ALA A 112 13.33 -18.03 -14.98
N ASN A 113 13.01 -18.59 -13.82
CA ASN A 113 11.72 -19.20 -13.51
C ASN A 113 10.86 -18.31 -12.60
N HIS A 114 10.31 -17.26 -13.20
CA HIS A 114 9.43 -16.26 -12.54
C HIS A 114 7.94 -16.65 -12.48
N TYR A 115 7.56 -17.75 -13.11
CA TYR A 115 6.19 -18.25 -13.08
C TYR A 115 5.91 -18.88 -11.70
N ASN A 116 4.95 -18.31 -10.95
CA ASN A 116 4.40 -18.79 -9.67
C ASN A 116 5.06 -18.28 -8.36
N LYS A 117 5.87 -17.22 -8.37
CA LYS A 117 6.33 -16.57 -7.12
C LYS A 117 5.68 -15.19 -6.97
N ASP A 118 4.98 -14.94 -5.86
CA ASP A 118 4.53 -13.60 -5.49
C ASP A 118 5.72 -12.77 -5.02
N TYR A 119 6.31 -12.07 -5.96
CA TYR A 119 7.47 -11.25 -5.68
C TYR A 119 7.07 -9.88 -5.15
N TRP A 120 6.83 -9.83 -3.84
CA TRP A 120 6.47 -8.60 -3.13
C TRP A 120 7.46 -7.46 -3.35
N ALA A 121 6.92 -6.25 -3.41
CA ALA A 121 7.68 -5.01 -3.38
C ALA A 121 8.57 -4.96 -2.12
N THR A 122 9.76 -4.37 -2.27
CA THR A 122 10.74 -4.22 -1.18
C THR A 122 11.17 -2.77 -0.95
N GLN A 123 10.69 -1.87 -1.80
CA GLN A 123 10.92 -0.43 -1.74
C GLN A 123 9.59 0.31 -1.93
N LEU A 124 9.60 1.61 -1.68
CA LEU A 124 8.45 2.48 -1.95
C LEU A 124 8.90 3.58 -2.90
N GLY A 125 8.08 3.97 -3.87
CA GLY A 125 8.40 5.07 -4.77
C GLY A 125 7.20 5.95 -5.03
N ARG A 126 7.47 7.13 -5.60
CA ARG A 126 6.43 8.06 -6.04
C ARG A 126 6.47 8.25 -7.55
N PHE A 127 5.31 8.41 -8.18
CA PHE A 127 5.21 8.68 -9.61
C PHE A 127 3.96 9.52 -9.93
N GLU A 128 4.00 10.27 -11.03
CA GLU A 128 2.82 10.94 -11.61
C GLU A 128 2.13 9.97 -12.57
N PHE A 129 0.81 9.80 -12.46
CA PHE A 129 0.09 8.95 -13.41
C PHE A 129 0.05 9.61 -14.80
N GLN A 130 0.46 8.85 -15.81
CA GLN A 130 0.32 9.24 -17.21
C GLN A 130 -0.30 8.10 -18.00
N GLU A 131 -1.43 8.39 -18.63
CA GLU A 131 -2.21 7.41 -19.40
C GLU A 131 -1.36 6.76 -20.50
N GLY A 132 -1.41 5.42 -20.59
CA GLY A 132 -0.69 4.65 -21.61
C GLY A 132 0.85 4.64 -21.49
N GLN A 133 1.44 5.39 -20.55
CA GLN A 133 2.90 5.43 -20.37
C GLN A 133 3.41 4.10 -19.79
N THR A 134 4.67 3.76 -20.11
CA THR A 134 5.43 2.73 -19.41
C THR A 134 6.57 3.37 -18.62
N LEU A 135 6.72 2.99 -17.35
CA LEU A 135 7.86 3.36 -16.52
C LEU A 135 8.63 2.13 -16.05
N GLU A 136 9.95 2.20 -16.11
CA GLU A 136 10.82 1.28 -15.41
C GLU A 136 10.97 1.71 -13.96
N VAL A 137 11.23 0.76 -13.06
CA VAL A 137 11.46 1.08 -11.64
C VAL A 137 12.58 2.09 -11.45
N THR A 138 13.57 2.14 -12.36
CA THR A 138 14.69 3.09 -12.37
C THR A 138 14.31 4.53 -12.70
N ASP A 139 13.14 4.74 -13.29
CA ASP A 139 12.70 6.04 -13.79
C ASP A 139 11.98 6.88 -12.71
N ILE A 140 11.78 6.31 -11.52
CA ILE A 140 11.02 6.95 -10.45
C ILE A 140 11.86 7.17 -9.19
N ASP A 141 11.47 8.21 -8.45
CA ASP A 141 12.04 8.52 -7.14
C ASP A 141 11.64 7.45 -6.10
N ARG A 142 12.60 6.96 -5.33
CA ARG A 142 12.38 5.83 -4.40
C ARG A 142 12.96 6.01 -3.01
N LEU A 143 12.21 5.55 -2.02
CA LEU A 143 12.65 5.25 -0.67
C LEU A 143 13.25 3.83 -0.64
N THR A 144 14.49 3.74 -0.16
CA THR A 144 15.29 2.52 -0.17
C THR A 144 15.76 2.12 1.23
N TYR A 145 16.31 0.92 1.36
CA TYR A 145 16.74 0.36 2.65
C TYR A 145 15.62 0.37 3.71
N LEU A 146 14.41 0.00 3.31
CA LEU A 146 13.24 0.03 4.20
C LEU A 146 13.37 -0.87 5.44
N THR A 147 14.33 -1.80 5.48
CA THR A 147 14.69 -2.55 6.70
C THR A 147 15.26 -1.67 7.82
N ARG A 148 15.46 -0.37 7.57
CA ARG A 148 16.05 0.60 8.49
C ARG A 148 15.04 1.64 9.00
N ILE A 149 13.74 1.41 8.85
CA ILE A 149 12.68 2.35 9.28
C ILE A 149 12.48 2.40 10.81
N ASN A 150 13.54 2.34 11.60
CA ASN A 150 13.54 2.46 13.06
C ASN A 150 14.30 3.72 13.49
N THR A 151 14.28 4.04 14.78
CA THR A 151 14.88 5.27 15.32
C THR A 151 16.41 5.30 15.28
N THR A 152 17.09 4.17 15.05
CA THR A 152 18.56 4.10 15.00
C THR A 152 19.11 4.04 13.58
N GLY A 153 18.27 3.80 12.57
CA GLY A 153 18.71 3.57 11.18
C GLY A 153 19.43 2.23 10.98
N ALA A 154 19.45 1.36 12.00
CA ALA A 154 20.06 0.03 11.92
C ALA A 154 19.20 -0.90 11.06
N SER A 155 19.82 -1.84 10.35
CA SER A 155 19.09 -2.83 9.54
C SER A 155 18.44 -3.89 10.43
N GLU A 156 17.19 -4.22 10.15
CA GLU A 156 16.42 -5.26 10.84
C GLU A 156 16.36 -6.58 10.04
N GLY A 157 17.42 -6.86 9.30
CA GLY A 157 17.57 -8.09 8.51
C GLY A 157 17.05 -7.93 7.08
N ALA A 158 16.44 -8.99 6.55
CA ALA A 158 15.96 -9.04 5.18
C ALA A 158 14.48 -8.66 5.08
N ILE A 159 14.13 -7.84 4.09
CA ILE A 159 12.75 -7.49 3.80
C ILE A 159 12.08 -8.54 2.93
N GLY A 160 10.86 -8.93 3.30
CA GLY A 160 10.01 -9.83 2.53
C GLY A 160 8.84 -9.13 1.84
N ARG A 161 8.43 -7.96 2.35
CA ARG A 161 7.30 -7.19 1.84
C ARG A 161 7.32 -5.76 2.39
N VAL A 162 6.85 -4.80 1.59
CA VAL A 162 6.47 -3.46 2.04
C VAL A 162 5.02 -3.16 1.66
N GLU A 163 4.31 -2.46 2.54
CA GLU A 163 3.08 -1.73 2.23
C GLU A 163 3.16 -0.33 2.79
N ALA A 164 2.35 0.59 2.28
CA ALA A 164 2.17 1.91 2.88
C ALA A 164 0.72 2.36 2.85
N ALA A 165 0.41 3.29 3.75
CA ALA A 165 -0.87 3.99 3.82
C ALA A 165 -0.63 5.46 4.16
N LEU A 166 -1.29 6.35 3.44
CA LEU A 166 -1.22 7.78 3.71
C LEU A 166 -2.39 8.19 4.61
N SER A 167 -2.20 9.09 5.57
CA SER A 167 -3.33 9.68 6.29
C SER A 167 -4.24 10.45 5.34
N SER A 168 -5.54 10.55 5.66
CA SER A 168 -6.51 11.26 4.79
C SER A 168 -6.20 12.73 4.58
N ASP A 169 -5.50 13.38 5.52
CA ASP A 169 -5.02 14.75 5.39
C ASP A 169 -3.65 14.86 4.69
N ASN A 170 -3.14 13.75 4.15
CA ASN A 170 -1.88 13.62 3.42
C ASN A 170 -0.61 13.99 4.20
N LYS A 171 -0.71 14.20 5.52
CA LYS A 171 0.42 14.65 6.35
C LYS A 171 1.36 13.53 6.76
N TYR A 172 0.84 12.32 6.90
CA TYR A 172 1.58 11.22 7.52
C TYR A 172 1.55 9.98 6.64
N LEU A 173 2.72 9.42 6.35
CA LEU A 173 2.85 8.16 5.63
C LEU A 173 3.24 7.06 6.60
N LEU A 174 2.37 6.07 6.76
CA LEU A 174 2.70 4.80 7.40
C LEU A 174 3.41 3.92 6.38
N ILE A 175 4.62 3.46 6.72
CA ILE A 175 5.34 2.41 5.99
C ILE A 175 5.35 1.17 6.88
N MET A 176 4.87 0.05 6.36
CA MET A 176 4.95 -1.27 6.98
C MET A 176 5.93 -2.14 6.22
N THR A 177 6.90 -2.72 6.92
CA THR A 177 7.77 -3.78 6.37
C THR A 177 7.54 -5.08 7.09
N VAL A 178 7.52 -6.20 6.37
CA VAL A 178 7.52 -7.55 6.96
C VAL A 178 8.87 -8.20 6.73
N ASN A 179 9.52 -8.64 7.81
CA ASN A 179 10.79 -9.35 7.73
C ASN A 179 10.61 -10.70 7.01
N LYS A 180 11.52 -11.02 6.08
CA LYS A 180 11.46 -12.23 5.24
C LYS A 180 11.51 -13.52 6.06
N ASN A 181 12.28 -13.54 7.14
CA ASN A 181 12.60 -14.77 7.88
C ASN A 181 11.61 -14.98 9.03
N CYS A 182 11.53 -14.02 9.96
CA CYS A 182 10.69 -14.17 11.15
C CYS A 182 9.24 -13.71 10.97
N LYS A 183 8.92 -13.09 9.82
CA LYS A 183 7.58 -12.52 9.52
C LYS A 183 7.12 -11.46 10.51
N GLN A 184 8.05 -10.87 11.26
CA GLN A 184 7.77 -9.75 12.14
C GLN A 184 7.53 -8.49 11.31
N ALA A 185 6.51 -7.71 11.66
CA ALA A 185 6.22 -6.44 11.00
C ALA A 185 6.81 -5.26 11.78
N ARG A 186 7.42 -4.30 11.08
CA ARG A 186 7.65 -2.95 11.58
C ARG A 186 6.72 -1.98 10.86
N MET A 187 6.10 -1.11 11.64
CA MET A 187 5.25 -0.03 11.19
C MET A 187 5.86 1.29 11.64
N THR A 188 6.12 2.21 10.71
CA THR A 188 6.70 3.51 11.04
C THR A 188 5.97 4.61 10.29
N ILE A 189 5.58 5.64 11.03
CA ILE A 189 4.91 6.83 10.51
C ILE A 189 5.94 7.92 10.31
N TYR A 190 5.97 8.48 9.10
CA TYR A 190 6.82 9.60 8.71
C TYR A 190 6.00 10.85 8.42
N ASP A 191 6.65 12.00 8.51
CA ASP A 191 6.19 13.22 7.86
C ASP A 191 6.20 13.05 6.34
N ASN A 192 5.04 13.08 5.67
CA ASN A 192 4.97 12.86 4.23
C ASN A 192 5.66 13.99 3.45
N ALA A 193 5.57 15.23 3.94
CA ALA A 193 6.23 16.36 3.29
C ALA A 193 7.76 16.20 3.34
N ALA A 194 8.32 15.78 4.48
CA ALA A 194 9.76 15.58 4.59
C ALA A 194 10.30 14.49 3.65
N LEU A 195 9.54 13.40 3.46
CA LEU A 195 9.91 12.36 2.49
C LEU A 195 9.94 12.91 1.06
N ASN A 196 8.94 13.71 0.69
CA ASN A 196 8.88 14.32 -0.63
C ASN A 196 9.99 15.37 -0.84
N THR A 197 10.28 16.21 0.15
CA THR A 197 11.42 17.15 0.09
C THR A 197 12.75 16.41 -0.10
N ALA A 198 12.94 15.27 0.58
CA ALA A 198 14.14 14.46 0.41
C ALA A 198 14.24 13.88 -1.02
N LEU A 199 13.12 13.42 -1.58
CA LEU A 199 13.07 12.89 -2.95
C LEU A 199 13.25 13.99 -4.02
N ASP A 200 12.79 15.21 -3.77
CA ASP A 200 13.08 16.37 -4.64
C ASP A 200 14.58 16.67 -4.71
N SER A 201 15.32 16.33 -3.65
CA SER A 201 16.77 16.55 -3.54
C SER A 201 17.60 15.38 -4.08
N SER A 202 17.02 14.17 -4.13
CA SER A 202 17.67 12.95 -4.61
C SER A 202 16.63 11.92 -5.05
N SER A 203 16.77 11.40 -6.27
CA SER A 203 15.88 10.37 -6.81
C SER A 203 15.93 9.04 -6.04
N THR A 204 16.90 8.87 -5.14
CA THR A 204 16.95 7.73 -4.23
C THR A 204 17.31 8.20 -2.84
N VAL A 205 16.42 7.92 -1.89
CA VAL A 205 16.57 8.29 -0.48
C VAL A 205 16.71 7.03 0.35
N SER A 206 17.75 6.96 1.18
CA SER A 206 17.93 5.87 2.14
C SER A 206 17.10 6.17 3.38
N MET A 207 16.30 5.21 3.84
CA MET A 207 15.53 5.40 5.08
C MET A 207 16.40 5.42 6.34
N ALA A 208 17.69 5.06 6.24
CA ALA A 208 18.65 5.26 7.32
C ALA A 208 18.87 6.76 7.63
N ASP A 209 18.70 7.62 6.63
CA ASP A 209 18.95 9.06 6.73
C ASP A 209 17.68 9.82 7.14
N MET A 210 16.53 9.14 7.15
CA MET A 210 15.22 9.73 7.46
C MET A 210 14.76 9.49 8.91
N THR A 211 15.65 9.01 9.79
CA THR A 211 15.31 8.66 11.19
C THR A 211 14.78 9.85 11.98
N GLY A 212 15.30 11.06 11.73
CA GLY A 212 14.84 12.31 12.34
C GLY A 212 13.42 12.74 11.92
N ASN A 213 12.87 12.15 10.86
CA ASN A 213 11.52 12.45 10.36
C ASN A 213 10.46 11.45 10.82
N ILE A 214 10.85 10.46 11.64
CA ILE A 214 9.93 9.50 12.24
C ILE A 214 9.03 10.21 13.28
N LYS A 215 7.71 10.05 13.13
CA LYS A 215 6.72 10.53 14.10
C LYS A 215 6.35 9.47 15.12
N LYS A 216 6.30 8.20 14.69
CA LYS A 216 6.06 7.04 15.58
C LYS A 216 6.58 5.78 14.90
N THR A 217 7.12 4.86 15.67
CA THR A 217 7.51 3.53 15.18
C THR A 217 6.98 2.45 16.11
N TRP A 218 6.67 1.29 15.55
CA TRP A 218 6.13 0.15 16.25
C TRP A 218 6.66 -1.13 15.64
N LEU A 219 7.37 -1.91 16.45
CA LEU A 219 7.70 -3.29 16.15
C LEU A 219 6.57 -4.18 16.65
N VAL A 220 5.87 -4.86 15.75
CA VAL A 220 4.84 -5.82 16.12
C VAL A 220 5.51 -7.03 16.76
N SER A 221 5.06 -7.45 17.93
CA SER A 221 5.61 -8.65 18.58
C SER A 221 5.14 -9.92 17.86
N GLY A 222 6.07 -10.80 17.47
CA GLY A 222 5.76 -12.08 16.84
C GLY A 222 5.51 -12.02 15.33
N ASN A 223 4.98 -13.12 14.78
CA ASN A 223 4.65 -13.24 13.36
C ASN A 223 3.33 -12.51 13.07
N ILE A 224 3.36 -11.50 12.20
CA ILE A 224 2.16 -10.69 11.88
C ILE A 224 1.01 -11.54 11.32
N TYR A 225 1.32 -12.54 10.50
CA TYR A 225 0.32 -13.41 9.86
C TYR A 225 -0.32 -14.38 10.85
N SER A 226 0.30 -14.64 12.00
CA SER A 226 -0.32 -15.45 13.05
C SER A 226 -1.25 -14.65 13.95
N ILE A 227 -1.23 -13.31 13.87
CA ILE A 227 -1.98 -12.41 14.76
C ILE A 227 -3.19 -11.82 14.03
N LEU A 228 -3.07 -11.55 12.73
CA LEU A 228 -4.15 -11.01 11.92
C LEU A 228 -5.26 -12.04 11.66
N LEU A 229 -6.49 -11.56 11.59
CA LEU A 229 -7.60 -12.35 11.07
C LEU A 229 -7.33 -12.74 9.61
N ASN A 230 -7.74 -13.95 9.22
CA ASN A 230 -7.46 -14.58 7.92
C ASN A 230 -5.97 -14.73 7.58
N GLY A 231 -5.07 -14.51 8.55
CA GLY A 231 -3.62 -14.67 8.41
C GLY A 231 -2.98 -13.97 7.20
N SER A 232 -3.60 -12.90 6.71
CA SER A 232 -3.22 -12.24 5.47
C SER A 232 -3.31 -10.73 5.60
N ILE A 233 -2.54 -10.03 4.76
CA ILE A 233 -2.60 -8.59 4.60
C ILE A 233 -2.98 -8.40 3.13
N GLN A 234 -4.20 -7.92 2.90
CA GLN A 234 -4.75 -7.56 1.59
C GLN A 234 -4.79 -6.04 1.36
N GLY A 235 -4.43 -5.26 2.37
CA GLY A 235 -4.42 -3.82 2.32
C GLY A 235 -4.17 -3.21 3.70
N ILE A 236 -3.64 -2.00 3.71
CA ILE A 236 -3.43 -1.20 4.90
C ILE A 236 -4.01 0.21 4.69
N ASP A 237 -4.52 0.82 5.76
CA ASP A 237 -4.96 2.21 5.79
C ASP A 237 -4.61 2.88 7.13
N LEU A 238 -4.48 4.21 7.12
CA LEU A 238 -4.06 5.03 8.25
C LEU A 238 -5.07 6.16 8.47
N SER A 239 -5.61 6.26 9.68
CA SER A 239 -6.46 7.40 10.03
C SER A 239 -5.68 8.72 10.04
N ASN A 240 -6.39 9.85 10.10
CA ASN A 240 -5.77 11.09 10.58
C ASN A 240 -5.32 10.94 12.04
N LYS A 241 -4.38 11.78 12.46
CA LYS A 241 -3.97 11.85 13.87
C LYS A 241 -5.12 12.39 14.72
N PHE A 242 -5.57 11.63 15.70
CA PHE A 242 -6.58 12.08 16.65
C PHE A 242 -5.95 13.02 17.66
N LYS A 243 -6.30 14.31 17.59
CA LYS A 243 -5.75 15.36 18.47
C LYS A 243 -5.90 15.04 19.96
N ALA A 244 -7.02 14.44 20.36
CA ALA A 244 -7.31 14.16 21.77
C ALA A 244 -6.45 13.04 22.37
N SER A 245 -5.97 12.09 21.56
CA SER A 245 -5.21 10.92 22.03
C SER A 245 -3.77 10.87 21.52
N ASP A 246 -3.37 11.88 20.73
CA ASP A 246 -2.10 11.95 20.00
C ASP A 246 -1.77 10.65 19.23
N ASN A 247 -2.78 10.00 18.65
CA ASN A 247 -2.64 8.66 18.11
C ASN A 247 -3.31 8.47 16.75
N TRP A 248 -2.96 7.35 16.11
CA TRP A 248 -3.51 6.91 14.84
C TRP A 248 -4.21 5.56 15.02
N TYR A 249 -5.21 5.29 14.19
CA TYR A 249 -5.68 3.94 13.94
C TYR A 249 -5.04 3.40 12.67
N VAL A 250 -4.62 2.14 12.74
CA VAL A 250 -4.19 1.35 11.60
C VAL A 250 -5.30 0.37 11.28
N TYR A 251 -5.64 0.28 9.99
CA TYR A 251 -6.60 -0.67 9.47
C TYR A 251 -5.87 -1.66 8.57
N ILE A 252 -6.13 -2.95 8.74
CA ILE A 252 -5.55 -4.01 7.91
C ILE A 252 -6.67 -4.92 7.45
N SER A 253 -6.86 -5.02 6.14
CA SER A 253 -7.80 -5.97 5.55
C SER A 253 -7.12 -7.32 5.33
N GLY A 254 -7.86 -8.40 5.54
CA GLY A 254 -7.41 -9.78 5.31
C GLY A 254 -8.51 -10.63 4.68
N GLY A 255 -8.12 -11.71 4.00
CA GLY A 255 -9.03 -12.64 3.33
C GLY A 255 -8.50 -13.12 1.99
N ASN A 256 -8.75 -14.38 1.65
CA ASN A 256 -8.48 -14.98 0.36
C ASN A 256 -9.79 -15.17 -0.43
N ALA A 257 -9.67 -15.57 -1.70
CA ALA A 257 -10.84 -15.96 -2.49
C ALA A 257 -11.62 -17.08 -1.78
N GLY A 258 -12.92 -16.86 -1.57
CA GLY A 258 -13.80 -17.79 -0.86
C GLY A 258 -13.85 -17.61 0.66
N GLU A 259 -13.01 -16.76 1.25
CA GLU A 259 -13.09 -16.40 2.68
C GLU A 259 -13.97 -15.17 2.88
N THR A 260 -14.66 -15.09 4.02
CA THR A 260 -15.28 -13.84 4.47
C THR A 260 -14.18 -12.82 4.77
N PRO A 261 -14.14 -11.67 4.08
CA PRO A 261 -13.13 -10.66 4.32
C PRO A 261 -13.20 -10.15 5.77
N SER A 262 -12.06 -9.74 6.31
CA SER A 262 -11.98 -9.11 7.63
C SER A 262 -11.23 -7.79 7.55
N ILE A 263 -11.60 -6.86 8.44
CA ILE A 263 -10.86 -5.62 8.65
C ILE A 263 -10.50 -5.54 10.14
N THR A 264 -9.21 -5.61 10.43
CA THR A 264 -8.65 -5.31 11.74
C THR A 264 -8.49 -3.80 11.88
N LYS A 265 -9.01 -3.23 12.96
CA LYS A 265 -8.73 -1.86 13.41
C LYS A 265 -7.95 -1.91 14.72
N THR A 266 -6.77 -1.30 14.77
CA THR A 266 -6.01 -1.18 16.02
C THR A 266 -5.49 0.23 16.23
N THR A 267 -5.35 0.63 17.48
CA THR A 267 -4.56 1.82 17.85
C THR A 267 -3.10 1.55 17.54
N PHE A 268 -2.40 2.49 16.92
CA PHE A 268 -0.98 2.34 16.60
C PHE A 268 -0.15 2.01 17.85
N GLY A 269 0.62 0.92 17.79
CA GLY A 269 1.41 0.41 18.92
C GLY A 269 0.74 -0.71 19.71
N ASN A 270 -0.52 -1.05 19.43
CA ASN A 270 -1.27 -2.05 20.20
C ASN A 270 -1.33 -3.41 19.46
N THR A 271 -0.38 -4.30 19.76
CA THR A 271 -0.33 -5.67 19.20
C THR A 271 -1.57 -6.49 19.57
N ALA A 272 -2.06 -6.37 20.80
CA ALA A 272 -3.27 -7.09 21.22
C ALA A 272 -4.55 -6.63 20.48
N GLY A 273 -4.53 -5.45 19.85
CA GLY A 273 -5.62 -4.98 19.01
C GLY A 273 -5.62 -5.59 17.61
N LEU A 274 -4.50 -6.16 17.14
CA LEU A 274 -4.40 -6.73 15.79
C LEU A 274 -5.24 -8.00 15.60
N SER A 275 -5.51 -8.73 16.68
CA SER A 275 -6.32 -9.95 16.68
C SER A 275 -7.82 -9.70 16.88
N LYS A 276 -8.26 -8.43 16.99
CA LYS A 276 -9.65 -8.06 17.35
C LYS A 276 -10.47 -7.53 16.17
N GLY A 277 -10.15 -7.94 14.93
CA GLY A 277 -10.87 -7.45 13.75
C GLY A 277 -12.33 -7.88 13.68
N LYS A 278 -13.09 -7.27 12.77
CA LYS A 278 -14.46 -7.65 12.44
C LYS A 278 -14.50 -8.26 11.04
N TYR A 279 -15.36 -9.25 10.84
CA TYR A 279 -15.69 -9.74 9.51
C TYR A 279 -16.55 -8.68 8.79
N ALA A 280 -16.29 -8.48 7.50
CA ALA A 280 -17.17 -7.72 6.64
C ALA A 280 -18.38 -8.59 6.30
N ASP A 281 -19.58 -8.08 6.51
CA ASP A 281 -20.81 -8.76 6.07
C ASP A 281 -20.84 -8.77 4.53
N ASN A 282 -21.25 -9.90 3.95
CA ASN A 282 -21.27 -10.14 2.50
C ASN A 282 -22.36 -9.35 1.77
#